data_AF-A0A9D8RKK9-F1
#
_entry.id   AF-A0A9D8RKK9-F1
#
_cell.length_a   1.000
_cell.length_b   1.000
_cell.length_c   1.000
_cell.angle_alpha   90.00
_cell.angle_beta   90.00
_cell.angle_gamma   90.00
#
_symmetry.space_group_name_H-M   'P 1'
#
loop_
_entity.id
_entity.type
_entity.pdbx_description
1 polymer ?
#
loop_
_entity_poly.entity_id
_entity_poly.type
_entity_poly.pdbx_seq_one_letter_code
_entity_poly.pdbx_strand_id
1 'polypeptide(L)'
;MINFGFSINKPRTIDIDRNNLRKSNEILREMPELQTCIGCGTCTATCTAGNLTDFNFRKVHTQVRRGEYQGVYEELNKCMLCGKCRMLCPRGINTRGVVMLIKRKLGDF
;
A
#
# COMPACT_ATOMS: atom_id res chain seq x y z
N MET A 1 -13.10 47.48 11.60
CA MET A 1 -12.11 46.45 11.21
C MET A 1 -12.53 45.95 9.83
N ILE A 2 -11.70 46.15 8.80
CA ILE A 2 -12.07 45.82 7.41
C ILE A 2 -12.03 44.29 7.26
N ASN A 3 -13.16 43.70 6.85
CA ASN A 3 -13.25 42.26 6.58
C ASN A 3 -12.87 42.01 5.11
N PHE A 4 -11.66 41.47 4.88
CA PHE A 4 -11.09 41.25 3.55
C PHE A 4 -11.66 40.02 2.82
N GLY A 5 -12.64 39.31 3.39
CA GLY A 5 -13.32 38.20 2.71
C GLY A 5 -12.49 36.91 2.55
N PHE A 6 -11.29 36.85 3.12
CA PHE A 6 -10.48 35.63 3.18
C PHE A 6 -10.78 34.84 4.46
N SER A 7 -11.07 33.55 4.31
CA SER A 7 -11.17 32.60 5.42
C SER A 7 -9.98 31.65 5.41
N ILE A 8 -9.52 31.22 6.58
CA ILE A 8 -8.48 30.20 6.68
C ILE A 8 -9.08 28.89 6.19
N ASN A 9 -8.60 28.42 5.03
CA ASN A 9 -8.98 27.11 4.52
C ASN A 9 -8.49 26.03 5.47
N LYS A 10 -9.35 25.02 5.73
CA LYS A 10 -8.92 23.83 6.48
C LYS A 10 -7.74 23.19 5.74
N PRO A 11 -6.59 22.98 6.40
CA PRO A 11 -5.45 22.37 5.75
C PRO A 11 -5.79 20.93 5.36
N ARG A 12 -5.35 20.50 4.16
CA ARG A 12 -5.48 19.12 3.68
C ARG A 12 -4.41 18.21 4.30
N THR A 13 -4.13 18.37 5.60
CA THR A 13 -3.12 17.60 6.32
C THR A 13 -3.70 16.24 6.71
N ILE A 14 -2.94 15.18 6.43
CA ILE A 14 -3.23 13.83 6.91
C ILE A 14 -2.38 13.62 8.16
N ASP A 15 -3.02 13.33 9.29
CA ASP A 15 -2.34 13.00 10.56
C ASP A 15 -2.00 11.50 10.57
N ILE A 16 -0.77 11.19 10.18
CA ILE A 16 -0.29 9.80 10.05
C ILE A 16 0.03 9.20 11.42
N ASP A 17 0.37 10.04 12.41
CA ASP A 17 0.79 9.59 13.74
C ASP A 17 -0.37 8.97 14.53
N ARG A 18 -1.62 9.26 14.14
CA ARG A 18 -2.82 8.61 14.68
C ARG A 18 -3.02 7.18 14.23
N ASN A 19 -2.34 6.72 13.18
CA ASN A 19 -2.62 5.41 12.58
C ASN A 19 -2.08 4.24 13.41
N ASN A 20 -2.83 3.14 13.45
CA ASN A 20 -2.39 1.93 14.14
C ASN A 20 -1.41 1.10 13.30
N LEU A 21 -0.13 1.14 13.66
CA LEU A 21 0.95 0.45 12.95
C LEU A 21 1.13 -1.02 13.37
N ARG A 22 0.31 -1.57 14.27
CA ARG A 22 0.49 -2.94 14.79
C ARG A 22 0.58 -3.98 13.66
N LYS A 23 -0.39 -4.00 12.73
CA LYS A 23 -0.40 -4.97 11.62
C LYS A 23 0.76 -4.73 10.65
N SER A 24 1.08 -3.47 10.35
CA SER A 24 2.25 -3.10 9.55
C SER A 24 3.54 -3.66 10.16
N ASN A 25 3.73 -3.50 11.47
CA ASN A 25 4.90 -4.03 12.18
C ASN A 25 4.94 -5.57 12.19
N GLU A 26 3.80 -6.24 12.34
CA GLU A 26 3.72 -7.70 12.22
C GLU A 26 4.11 -8.18 10.81
N ILE A 27 3.64 -7.50 9.77
CA ILE A 27 4.01 -7.81 8.37
C ILE A 27 5.51 -7.60 8.15
N LEU A 28 6.09 -6.52 8.66
CA LEU A 28 7.52 -6.23 8.54
C LEU A 28 8.40 -7.22 9.31
N ARG A 29 7.92 -7.79 10.42
CA ARG A 29 8.64 -8.85 11.14
C ARG A 29 8.70 -10.15 10.33
N GLU A 30 7.62 -10.50 9.65
CA GLU A 30 7.56 -11.71 8.82
C GLU A 30 8.27 -11.55 7.46
N MET A 31 8.27 -10.33 6.90
CA MET A 31 8.92 -10.01 5.63
C MET A 31 9.76 -8.72 5.75
N PRO A 32 10.95 -8.78 6.38
CA PRO A 32 11.79 -7.61 6.62
C PRO A 32 12.34 -6.99 5.33
N GLU A 33 12.46 -7.76 4.25
CA GLU A 33 12.89 -7.26 2.94
C GLU A 33 11.98 -6.15 2.41
N LEU A 34 10.73 -6.09 2.89
CA LEU A 34 9.77 -5.06 2.54
C LEU A 34 10.22 -3.65 2.96
N GLN A 35 11.08 -3.52 3.98
CA GLN A 35 11.69 -2.26 4.37
C GLN A 35 12.60 -1.67 3.27
N THR A 36 13.13 -2.52 2.39
CA THR A 36 14.00 -2.09 1.29
C THR A 36 13.24 -1.49 0.11
N CYS A 37 11.90 -1.47 0.16
CA CYS A 37 11.06 -0.90 -0.88
C CYS A 37 11.27 0.60 -1.02
N ILE A 38 11.69 1.02 -2.22
CA ILE A 38 11.95 2.43 -2.57
C ILE A 38 10.76 3.12 -3.26
N GLY A 39 9.62 2.44 -3.38
CA GLY A 39 8.44 3.03 -4.01
C GLY A 39 8.55 3.30 -5.52
N CYS A 40 9.47 2.62 -6.25
CA CYS A 40 9.71 2.88 -7.68
C CYS A 40 8.50 2.63 -8.60
N GLY A 41 7.56 1.77 -8.20
CA GLY A 41 6.33 1.51 -8.96
C GLY A 41 6.45 0.50 -10.10
N THR A 42 7.60 -0.14 -10.30
CA THR A 42 7.77 -1.21 -11.32
C THR A 42 6.72 -2.31 -11.18
N CYS A 43 6.39 -2.68 -9.95
CA CYS A 43 5.35 -3.66 -9.62
C CYS A 43 3.95 -3.27 -10.11
N THR A 44 3.61 -1.98 -10.06
CA THR A 44 2.34 -1.45 -10.59
C THR A 44 2.38 -1.40 -12.11
N ALA A 45 3.46 -0.88 -12.70
CA ALA A 45 3.60 -0.72 -14.15
C ALA A 45 3.53 -2.04 -14.92
N THR A 46 4.03 -3.14 -14.34
CA THR A 46 3.98 -4.48 -14.97
C THR A 46 2.68 -5.25 -14.69
N CYS A 47 1.83 -4.75 -13.79
CA CYS A 47 0.70 -5.53 -13.31
C CYS A 47 -0.41 -5.60 -14.37
N THR A 48 -0.70 -6.81 -14.85
CA THR A 48 -1.81 -7.03 -15.78
C THR A 48 -3.17 -6.64 -15.17
N ALA A 49 -3.36 -6.86 -13.87
CA ALA A 49 -4.58 -6.42 -13.18
C ALA A 49 -4.70 -4.89 -13.13
N GLY A 50 -3.58 -4.16 -13.04
CA GLY A 50 -3.57 -2.69 -13.08
C GLY A 50 -3.88 -2.11 -14.48
N ASN A 51 -3.77 -2.91 -15.55
CA ASN A 51 -4.19 -2.48 -16.89
C ASN A 51 -5.70 -2.68 -17.13
N LEU A 52 -6.34 -3.58 -16.38
CA LEU A 52 -7.76 -3.92 -16.54
C LEU A 52 -8.63 -3.35 -15.42
N THR A 53 -8.03 -2.85 -14.34
CA THR A 53 -8.69 -2.35 -13.14
C THR A 53 -7.84 -1.24 -12.51
N ASP A 54 -8.38 -0.52 -11.52
CA ASP A 54 -7.62 0.49 -10.74
C ASP A 54 -6.59 -0.09 -9.76
N PHE A 55 -6.24 -1.38 -9.87
CA PHE A 55 -5.33 -2.04 -8.96
C PHE A 55 -3.92 -1.44 -9.02
N ASN A 56 -3.43 -0.97 -7.87
CA ASN A 56 -2.11 -0.38 -7.75
C ASN A 56 -1.37 -0.95 -6.54
N PHE A 57 -0.49 -1.93 -6.78
CA PHE A 57 0.25 -2.59 -5.70
C PHE A 57 1.12 -1.62 -4.90
N ARG A 58 1.79 -0.65 -5.57
CA ARG A 58 2.57 0.38 -4.87
C ARG A 58 1.70 1.19 -3.91
N LYS A 59 0.49 1.60 -4.34
CA LYS A 59 -0.46 2.34 -3.48
C LYS A 59 -0.87 1.51 -2.27
N VAL A 60 -1.29 0.27 -2.50
CA VAL A 60 -1.68 -0.66 -1.43
C VAL A 60 -0.54 -0.86 -0.43
N HIS A 61 0.67 -1.08 -0.93
CA HIS A 61 1.84 -1.27 -0.09
C HIS A 61 2.12 -0.03 0.79
N THR A 62 2.02 1.18 0.23
CA THR A 62 2.17 2.43 0.99
C THR A 62 1.10 2.57 2.06
N GLN A 63 -0.16 2.27 1.74
CA GLN A 63 -1.28 2.35 2.68
C GLN A 63 -1.06 1.40 3.87
N VAL A 64 -0.69 0.14 3.60
CA VAL A 64 -0.35 -0.84 4.64
C VAL A 64 0.80 -0.36 5.52
N ARG A 65 1.88 0.19 4.93
CA ARG A 65 3.00 0.73 5.71
C ARG A 65 2.60 1.86 6.64
N ARG A 66 1.64 2.69 6.22
CA ARG A 66 1.10 3.83 6.98
C ARG A 66 0.02 3.45 7.99
N GLY A 67 -0.38 2.18 8.07
CA GLY A 67 -1.48 1.76 8.92
C GLY A 67 -2.88 2.09 8.37
N GLU A 68 -2.98 2.41 7.08
CA GLU A 68 -4.22 2.73 6.39
C GLU A 68 -4.80 1.45 5.76
N TYR A 69 -5.58 0.67 6.50
CA TYR A 69 -6.05 -0.64 6.01
C TYR A 69 -7.40 -0.62 5.28
N GLN A 70 -8.12 0.51 5.32
CA GLN A 70 -9.44 0.64 4.70
C GLN A 70 -9.36 0.41 3.18
N GLY A 71 -10.13 -0.56 2.67
CA GLY A 71 -10.17 -0.88 1.24
C GLY A 71 -8.98 -1.72 0.73
N VAL A 72 -7.98 -2.00 1.58
CA VAL A 72 -6.77 -2.74 1.15
C VAL A 72 -7.11 -4.18 0.75
N TYR A 73 -7.99 -4.84 1.51
CA TYR A 73 -8.32 -6.24 1.25
C TYR A 73 -9.05 -6.40 -0.09
N GLU A 74 -10.00 -5.50 -0.37
CA GLU A 74 -10.77 -5.44 -1.61
C GLU A 74 -9.87 -5.15 -2.82
N GLU A 75 -8.91 -4.22 -2.69
CA GLU A 75 -7.91 -3.98 -3.72
C GLU A 75 -7.04 -5.22 -3.98
N LEU A 76 -6.59 -5.90 -2.92
CA LEU A 76 -5.77 -7.11 -3.07
C LEU A 76 -6.53 -8.29 -3.67
N ASN A 77 -7.87 -8.32 -3.62
CA ASN A 77 -8.67 -9.34 -4.30
C ASN A 77 -8.57 -9.26 -5.83
N LYS A 78 -8.18 -8.11 -6.38
CA LYS A 78 -7.91 -7.95 -7.81
C LYS A 78 -6.60 -8.61 -8.25
N CYS A 79 -5.72 -8.99 -7.31
CA CYS A 79 -4.45 -9.62 -7.61
C CYS A 79 -4.62 -11.09 -8.02
N MET A 80 -4.27 -11.41 -9.27
CA MET A 80 -4.29 -12.79 -9.79
C MET A 80 -3.08 -13.65 -9.39
N LEU A 81 -2.21 -13.16 -8.50
CA LEU A 81 -1.00 -13.86 -8.01
C LEU A 81 -0.04 -14.37 -9.13
N CYS A 82 -0.02 -13.71 -10.29
CA CYS A 82 0.78 -14.16 -11.44
C CYS A 82 2.31 -14.03 -11.25
N GLY A 83 2.78 -13.26 -10.26
CA GLY A 83 4.20 -13.16 -9.90
C GLY A 83 5.08 -12.26 -10.77
N LYS A 84 4.56 -11.62 -11.85
CA LYS A 84 5.32 -10.71 -12.72
C LYS A 84 6.05 -9.60 -11.96
N CYS A 85 5.38 -9.01 -10.98
CA CYS A 85 5.94 -7.94 -10.14
C CYS A 85 7.15 -8.36 -9.31
N ARG A 86 7.31 -9.66 -8.99
CA ARG A 86 8.48 -10.18 -8.27
C ARG A 86 9.71 -10.21 -9.18
N MET A 87 9.55 -10.64 -10.44
CA MET A 87 10.65 -10.79 -11.39
C MET A 87 11.32 -9.44 -11.73
N LEU A 88 10.56 -8.36 -11.66
CA LEU A 88 11.01 -7.01 -12.04
C LEU A 88 11.35 -6.11 -10.85
N CYS A 89 11.20 -6.59 -9.61
CA CYS A 89 11.50 -5.76 -8.45
C CYS A 89 13.03 -5.55 -8.35
N PRO A 90 13.55 -4.31 -8.47
CA PRO A 90 14.99 -4.06 -8.40
C PRO A 90 15.58 -4.32 -7.00
N ARG A 91 14.72 -4.46 -5.99
CA ARG A 91 15.10 -4.77 -4.61
C ARG A 91 14.91 -6.25 -4.27
N GLY A 92 14.47 -7.08 -5.22
CA GLY A 92 14.26 -8.51 -5.00
C GLY A 92 13.11 -8.87 -4.05
N ILE A 93 12.20 -7.93 -3.77
CA ILE A 93 11.09 -8.16 -2.83
C ILE A 93 10.15 -9.21 -3.39
N ASN A 94 9.79 -10.19 -2.56
CA ASN A 94 8.79 -11.20 -2.90
C ASN A 94 7.36 -10.61 -2.85
N THR A 95 7.03 -9.72 -3.78
CA THR A 95 5.75 -8.99 -3.85
C THR A 95 4.53 -9.90 -3.87
N ARG A 96 4.61 -11.05 -4.54
CA ARG A 96 3.54 -12.08 -4.51
C ARG A 96 3.31 -12.61 -3.09
N GLY A 97 4.40 -12.91 -2.36
CA GLY A 97 4.32 -13.32 -0.96
C GLY A 97 3.73 -12.22 -0.07
N VAL A 98 4.12 -10.97 -0.30
CA VAL A 98 3.58 -9.80 0.41
C VAL A 98 2.06 -9.70 0.24
N VAL A 99 1.52 -9.89 -0.97
CA VAL A 99 0.06 -9.90 -1.21
C VAL A 99 -0.62 -10.95 -0.33
N MET A 100 -0.11 -12.18 -0.34
CA MET A 100 -0.68 -13.29 0.43
C MET A 100 -0.63 -13.02 1.94
N LEU A 101 0.51 -12.51 2.42
CA LEU A 101 0.69 -12.17 3.83
C LEU A 101 -0.28 -11.08 4.28
N ILE A 102 -0.43 -10.00 3.50
CA ILE A 102 -1.36 -8.92 3.84
C ILE A 102 -2.80 -9.46 3.86
N LYS A 103 -3.20 -10.27 2.86
CA LYS A 103 -4.53 -10.89 2.86
C LYS A 103 -4.78 -11.74 4.11
N ARG A 104 -3.80 -12.54 4.54
CA ARG A 104 -3.90 -13.35 5.77
C ARG A 104 -3.98 -12.49 7.05
N LYS A 105 -3.31 -11.34 7.10
CA LYS A 105 -3.31 -10.45 8.28
C LYS A 105 -4.53 -9.53 8.35
N LEU A 106 -5.17 -9.26 7.21
CA LEU A 106 -6.31 -8.35 7.11
C LEU A 106 -7.65 -9.07 6.98
N GLY A 107 -7.70 -10.25 6.36
CA GLY A 107 -8.90 -11.08 6.27
C GLY A 107 -8.87 -12.24 7.27
N ASP A 108 -10.05 -12.80 7.56
CA ASP A 108 -10.22 -13.99 8.40
C ASP A 108 -9.95 -15.27 7.58
N PHE A 109 -8.67 -15.57 7.34
CA PHE A 109 -8.21 -16.79 6.66
C PHE A 109 -7.59 -17.78 7.64
#